data_AF-A0A3A0DUJ3-F1
#
_entry.id   AF-A0A3A0DUJ3-F1
#
_cell.length_a   1.000
_cell.length_b   1.000
_cell.length_c   1.000
_cell.angle_alpha   90.00
_cell.angle_beta   90.00
_cell.angle_gamma   90.00
#
_symmetry.space_group_name_H-M   'P 1'
#
loop_
_entity.id
_entity.type
_entity.pdbx_description
1 polymer ?
#
loop_
_entity_poly.entity_id
_entity_poly.type
_entity_poly.pdbx_seq_one_letter_code
_entity_poly.pdbx_strand_id
1 'polypeptide(L)'
;MPIDQIDRNEVLAKIRDIFGAGEPRDRDQAIRDLAAALGYDRIGPRIREILGNDLQTAVRRGILENERGQYSLLCRTIDEYTLDHLVAMLVAAMGPSWQTRDDAIVVAARYMGYRRTGVRIQNAFKSAINAAIRRGIIERDGAAKIRRIR
;
A
#
# COMPACT_ATOMS: atom_id res chain seq x y z
N MET A 1 9.23 -10.47 -18.80
CA MET A 1 8.34 -11.04 -17.77
C MET A 1 6.90 -10.63 -18.06
N PRO A 2 5.93 -11.56 -18.06
CA PRO A 2 4.51 -11.22 -18.15
C PRO A 2 4.10 -10.28 -17.00
N ILE A 3 3.33 -9.24 -17.30
CA ILE A 3 2.96 -8.20 -16.33
C ILE A 3 2.08 -8.72 -15.18
N ASP A 4 1.38 -9.82 -15.41
CA ASP A 4 0.55 -10.54 -14.44
C ASP A 4 1.35 -11.44 -13.49
N GLN A 5 2.66 -11.62 -13.74
CA GLN A 5 3.55 -12.38 -12.86
C GLN A 5 4.36 -11.51 -11.90
N ILE A 6 4.29 -10.18 -12.03
CA ILE A 6 4.96 -9.26 -11.10
C ILE A 6 4.23 -9.28 -9.76
N ASP A 7 4.98 -9.37 -8.67
CA ASP A 7 4.42 -9.24 -7.32
C ASP A 7 3.70 -7.89 -7.21
N ARG A 8 2.43 -7.92 -6.82
CA ARG A 8 1.61 -6.70 -6.74
C ARG A 8 2.19 -5.68 -5.77
N ASN A 9 2.79 -6.11 -4.66
CA ASN A 9 3.44 -5.21 -3.71
C ASN A 9 4.71 -4.58 -4.29
N GLU A 10 5.39 -5.26 -5.21
CA GLU A 10 6.50 -4.67 -5.96
C GLU A 10 5.99 -3.56 -6.90
N VAL A 11 4.90 -3.80 -7.63
CA VAL A 11 4.26 -2.77 -8.46
C VAL A 11 3.83 -1.57 -7.63
N LEU A 12 3.19 -1.77 -6.49
CA LEU A 12 2.77 -0.69 -5.60
C LEU A 12 3.94 0.09 -5.01
N ALA A 13 5.06 -0.59 -4.73
CA ALA A 13 6.27 0.08 -4.30
C ALA A 13 6.84 0.98 -5.41
N LYS A 14 6.88 0.49 -6.66
CA LYS A 14 7.28 1.29 -7.83
C LYS A 14 6.37 2.49 -8.05
N ILE A 15 5.07 2.32 -7.87
CA ILE A 15 4.12 3.44 -7.89
C ILE A 15 4.54 4.48 -6.86
N ARG A 16 4.77 4.08 -5.59
CA ARG A 16 5.18 5.03 -4.55
C ARG A 16 6.49 5.76 -4.90
N ASP A 17 7.44 5.07 -5.54
CA ASP A 17 8.70 5.69 -5.98
C ASP A 17 8.49 6.73 -7.10
N ILE A 18 7.66 6.42 -8.11
CA ILE A 18 7.38 7.32 -9.25
C ILE A 18 6.74 8.63 -8.78
N PHE A 19 5.79 8.54 -7.84
CA PHE A 19 5.08 9.70 -7.31
C PHE A 19 5.81 10.37 -6.13
N GLY A 20 6.88 9.77 -5.60
CA GLY A 20 7.60 10.22 -4.40
C GLY A 20 8.23 11.61 -4.47
N ALA A 21 8.62 12.06 -5.65
CA ALA A 21 9.33 13.33 -5.86
C ALA A 21 8.75 14.17 -7.02
N GLY A 22 7.58 13.78 -7.55
CA GLY A 22 7.07 14.33 -8.80
C GLY A 22 5.74 15.05 -8.65
N GLU A 23 5.44 15.87 -9.65
CA GLU A 23 4.15 16.53 -9.86
C GLU A 23 3.01 15.52 -10.09
N PRO A 24 1.75 15.96 -9.93
CA PRO A 24 0.59 15.17 -10.31
C PRO A 24 0.69 14.66 -11.76
N ARG A 25 0.16 13.46 -12.00
CA ARG A 25 0.18 12.82 -13.33
C ARG A 25 -1.21 12.40 -13.74
N ASP A 26 -1.54 12.64 -15.00
CA ASP A 26 -2.72 12.01 -15.58
C ASP A 26 -2.54 10.48 -15.69
N ARG A 27 -3.65 9.80 -15.97
CA ARG A 27 -3.67 8.33 -16.09
C ARG A 27 -2.69 7.79 -17.12
N ASP A 28 -2.60 8.43 -18.29
CA ASP A 28 -1.79 7.92 -19.39
C ASP A 28 -0.30 8.12 -19.13
N GLN A 29 0.08 9.26 -18.54
CA GLN A 29 1.44 9.52 -18.10
C GLN A 29 1.85 8.56 -16.98
N ALA A 30 0.99 8.35 -15.98
CA ALA A 30 1.24 7.41 -14.89
C ALA A 30 1.44 5.98 -15.41
N ILE A 31 0.65 5.53 -16.39
CA ILE A 31 0.80 4.21 -17.01
C ILE A 31 2.12 4.11 -17.78
N ARG A 32 2.50 5.14 -18.52
CA ARG A 32 3.78 5.18 -19.25
C ARG A 32 4.98 5.11 -18.31
N ASP A 33 5.00 5.96 -17.28
CA ASP A 33 6.09 6.01 -16.30
C ASP A 33 6.21 4.67 -15.55
N LEU A 34 5.08 4.08 -15.16
CA LEU A 34 5.04 2.79 -14.48
C LEU A 34 5.51 1.65 -15.38
N ALA A 35 5.09 1.61 -16.65
CA ALA A 35 5.54 0.61 -17.61
C ALA A 35 7.05 0.69 -17.83
N ALA A 36 7.59 1.90 -18.02
CA ALA A 36 9.03 2.13 -18.17
C ALA A 36 9.80 1.71 -16.91
N ALA A 37 9.30 2.05 -15.72
CA ALA A 37 9.93 1.67 -14.45
C ALA A 37 9.92 0.15 -14.17
N LEU A 38 9.02 -0.59 -14.82
CA LEU A 38 8.94 -2.06 -14.81
C LEU A 38 9.71 -2.71 -15.97
N GLY A 39 10.34 -1.92 -16.85
CA GLY A 39 11.16 -2.41 -17.95
C GLY A 39 10.38 -2.81 -19.21
N TYR A 40 9.18 -2.25 -19.44
CA TYR A 40 8.41 -2.48 -20.65
C TYR A 40 8.67 -1.39 -21.70
N ASP A 41 9.17 -1.79 -22.87
CA ASP A 41 9.40 -0.88 -24.00
C ASP A 41 8.13 -0.58 -24.82
N ARG A 42 7.13 -1.47 -24.76
CA ARG A 42 5.86 -1.36 -25.51
C ARG A 42 4.66 -1.52 -24.60
N ILE A 43 3.72 -0.59 -24.70
CA ILE A 43 2.47 -0.60 -23.93
C ILE A 43 1.32 -1.00 -24.84
N GLY A 44 1.02 -2.30 -24.85
CA GLY A 44 -0.19 -2.83 -25.51
C GLY A 44 -1.45 -2.63 -24.65
N PRO A 45 -2.64 -2.89 -25.22
CA PRO A 45 -3.93 -2.74 -24.50
C PRO A 45 -3.98 -3.49 -23.16
N ARG A 46 -3.50 -4.74 -23.12
CA ARG A 46 -3.45 -5.57 -21.90
C ARG A 46 -2.56 -4.96 -20.80
N ILE A 47 -1.38 -4.44 -21.17
CA ILE A 47 -0.47 -3.79 -20.21
C ILE A 47 -1.13 -2.53 -19.65
N ARG A 48 -1.72 -1.71 -20.53
CA ARG A 48 -2.43 -0.49 -20.13
C ARG A 48 -3.57 -0.78 -19.16
N GLU A 49 -4.36 -1.81 -19.42
CA GLU A 49 -5.46 -2.23 -18.54
C GLU A 49 -4.95 -2.64 -17.15
N ILE A 50 -3.94 -3.52 -17.10
CA ILE A 50 -3.39 -4.04 -15.84
C ILE A 50 -2.80 -2.91 -14.99
N LEU A 51 -1.96 -2.06 -15.59
CA LEU A 51 -1.38 -0.91 -14.89
C LEU A 51 -2.44 0.11 -14.47
N GLY A 52 -3.50 0.29 -15.28
CA GLY A 52 -4.64 1.12 -14.91
C GLY A 52 -5.39 0.60 -13.68
N ASN A 53 -5.52 -0.72 -13.53
CA ASN A 53 -6.09 -1.36 -12.35
C ASN A 53 -5.16 -1.24 -11.13
N ASP A 54 -3.85 -1.22 -11.34
CA ASP A 54 -2.86 -0.98 -10.28
C ASP A 54 -2.93 0.43 -9.72
N LEU A 55 -3.10 1.45 -10.57
CA LEU A 55 -3.31 2.82 -10.11
C LEU A 55 -4.58 2.93 -9.25
N GLN A 56 -5.68 2.30 -9.67
CA GLN A 56 -6.91 2.27 -8.86
C GLN A 56 -6.72 1.50 -7.55
N THR A 57 -5.91 0.44 -7.57
CA THR A 57 -5.55 -0.29 -6.35
C THR A 57 -4.72 0.58 -5.42
N ALA A 58 -3.76 1.33 -5.94
CA ALA A 58 -2.96 2.27 -5.17
C ALA A 58 -3.82 3.37 -4.52
N VAL A 59 -4.85 3.87 -5.21
CA VAL A 59 -5.83 4.81 -4.62
C VAL A 59 -6.61 4.17 -3.47
N ARG A 60 -7.17 2.97 -3.69
CA ARG A 60 -7.93 2.24 -2.65
C ARG A 60 -7.10 1.89 -1.42
N ARG A 61 -5.80 1.68 -1.60
CA ARG A 61 -4.84 1.37 -0.52
C ARG A 61 -4.20 2.62 0.10
N GLY A 62 -4.72 3.81 -0.22
CA GLY A 62 -4.24 5.07 0.34
C GLY A 62 -2.82 5.44 -0.06
N ILE A 63 -2.28 4.89 -1.14
CA ILE A 63 -0.95 5.24 -1.65
C ILE A 63 -1.06 6.50 -2.49
N LEU A 64 -2.03 6.52 -3.40
CA LEU A 64 -2.34 7.65 -4.26
C LEU A 64 -3.67 8.28 -3.86
N GLU A 65 -3.85 9.52 -4.24
CA GLU A 65 -5.15 10.13 -4.43
C GLU A 65 -5.39 10.36 -5.93
N ASN A 66 -6.66 10.59 -6.30
CA ASN A 66 -7.02 10.94 -7.65
C ASN A 66 -7.96 12.14 -7.62
N GLU A 67 -7.42 13.30 -7.92
CA GLU A 67 -8.17 14.55 -8.01
C GLU A 67 -8.43 14.88 -9.47
N ARG A 68 -9.70 14.76 -9.90
CA ARG A 68 -10.14 15.12 -11.26
C ARG A 68 -9.30 14.47 -12.38
N GLY A 69 -8.84 13.23 -12.18
CA GLY A 69 -8.04 12.48 -13.15
C GLY A 69 -6.53 12.67 -13.01
N GLN A 70 -6.08 13.47 -12.05
CA GLN A 70 -4.68 13.64 -11.70
C GLN A 70 -4.35 12.81 -10.47
N TYR A 71 -3.34 11.95 -10.59
CA TYR A 71 -2.83 11.13 -9.52
C TYR A 71 -1.66 11.83 -8.81
N SER A 72 -1.66 11.79 -7.49
CA SER A 72 -0.58 12.26 -6.61
C SER A 72 -0.43 11.30 -5.43
N LEU A 73 0.68 11.37 -4.68
CA LEU A 73 0.77 10.65 -3.40
C LEU A 73 -0.26 11.23 -2.42
N LEU A 74 -1.07 10.38 -1.81
CA LEU A 74 -1.99 10.80 -0.74
C LEU A 74 -1.21 11.34 0.47
N CYS A 75 -0.11 10.68 0.81
CA CYS A 75 0.79 11.09 1.90
C CYS A 75 2.22 10.77 1.51
N ARG A 76 3.15 11.68 1.78
CA ARG A 76 4.59 11.49 1.51
C ARG A 76 5.23 10.55 2.53
N THR A 77 4.88 10.73 3.79
CA THR A 77 5.40 9.94 4.92
C THR A 77 4.30 9.18 5.65
N ILE A 78 4.70 8.18 6.45
CA ILE A 78 3.75 7.39 7.24
C ILE A 78 3.05 8.20 8.34
N ASP A 79 3.69 9.29 8.79
CA ASP A 79 3.23 10.11 9.91
C ASP A 79 2.09 11.08 9.50
N GLU A 80 1.89 11.28 8.19
CA GLU A 80 0.80 12.09 7.64
C GLU A 80 -0.54 11.34 7.62
N TYR A 81 -0.53 10.01 7.69
CA TYR A 81 -1.75 9.23 7.74
C TYR A 81 -2.43 9.38 9.10
N THR A 82 -3.76 9.48 9.09
CA THR A 82 -4.53 9.40 10.33
C THR A 82 -4.44 8.01 10.92
N LEU A 83 -4.57 7.91 12.25
CA LEU A 83 -4.60 6.63 12.95
C LEU A 83 -5.71 5.71 12.42
N ASP A 84 -6.86 6.26 12.05
CA ASP A 84 -7.98 5.51 11.48
C ASP A 84 -7.65 4.93 10.11
N HIS A 85 -6.96 5.70 9.27
CA HIS A 85 -6.49 5.20 7.98
C HIS A 85 -5.48 4.07 8.16
N LEU A 86 -4.53 4.22 9.09
CA LEU A 86 -3.56 3.18 9.39
C LEU A 86 -4.21 1.90 9.95
N VAL A 87 -5.23 2.03 10.80
CA VAL A 87 -6.02 0.89 11.28
C VAL A 87 -6.72 0.20 10.11
N ALA A 88 -7.36 0.96 9.21
CA ALA A 88 -8.05 0.41 8.06
C ALA A 88 -7.08 -0.36 7.13
N MET A 89 -5.92 0.22 6.81
CA MET A 89 -4.91 -0.42 5.97
C MET A 89 -4.28 -1.65 6.63
N LEU A 90 -3.99 -1.58 7.94
CA LEU A 90 -3.53 -2.73 8.71
C LEU A 90 -4.52 -3.89 8.61
N VAL A 91 -5.80 -3.66 8.92
CA VAL A 91 -6.84 -4.70 8.93
C VAL A 91 -7.11 -5.24 7.53
N ALA A 92 -7.06 -4.39 6.51
CA ALA A 92 -7.21 -4.81 5.11
C ALA A 92 -6.04 -5.66 4.61
N ALA A 93 -4.82 -5.41 5.11
CA ALA A 93 -3.62 -6.16 4.76
C ALA A 93 -3.52 -7.50 5.52
N MET A 94 -4.10 -7.59 6.72
CA MET A 94 -4.07 -8.80 7.54
C MET A 94 -4.94 -9.92 6.92
N GLY A 95 -4.35 -11.12 6.85
CA GLY A 95 -5.09 -12.36 6.57
C GLY A 95 -5.93 -12.86 7.77
N PRO A 96 -6.70 -13.95 7.58
CA PRO A 96 -7.58 -14.48 8.63
C PRO A 96 -6.86 -15.27 9.73
N SER A 97 -5.55 -15.51 9.60
CA SER A 97 -4.75 -16.30 10.54
C SER A 97 -4.15 -15.46 11.67
N TRP A 98 -3.78 -16.14 12.76
CA TRP A 98 -2.92 -15.56 13.78
C TRP A 98 -1.54 -15.25 13.20
N GLN A 99 -1.03 -14.07 13.49
CA GLN A 99 0.29 -13.62 13.07
C GLN A 99 0.96 -12.79 14.18
N THR A 100 2.28 -12.63 14.13
CA THR A 100 2.96 -11.75 15.07
C THR A 100 2.62 -10.29 14.75
N ARG A 101 2.77 -9.41 15.75
CA ARG A 101 2.65 -7.96 15.53
C ARG A 101 3.62 -7.47 14.47
N ASP A 102 4.86 -7.95 14.48
CA ASP A 102 5.89 -7.51 13.54
C ASP A 102 5.58 -7.96 12.10
N ASP A 103 5.07 -9.19 11.92
CA ASP A 103 4.63 -9.67 10.62
C ASP A 103 3.48 -8.82 10.06
N ALA A 104 2.49 -8.51 10.91
CA ALA A 104 1.36 -7.66 10.52
C ALA A 104 1.81 -6.26 10.08
N ILE A 105 2.80 -5.68 10.78
CA ILE A 105 3.39 -4.38 10.41
C ILE A 105 4.09 -4.48 9.04
N VAL A 106 4.88 -5.53 8.81
CA VAL A 106 5.58 -5.72 7.54
C VAL A 106 4.58 -5.89 6.40
N VAL A 107 3.56 -6.73 6.58
CA VAL A 107 2.52 -6.96 5.58
C VAL A 107 1.75 -5.67 5.28
N ALA A 108 1.35 -4.90 6.31
CA ALA A 108 0.66 -3.63 6.13
C ALA A 108 1.52 -2.57 5.42
N ALA A 109 2.81 -2.48 5.76
CA ALA A 109 3.73 -1.58 5.10
C ALA A 109 3.89 -1.91 3.61
N ARG A 110 4.03 -3.20 3.27
CA ARG A 110 4.10 -3.69 1.87
C ARG A 110 2.80 -3.44 1.12
N TYR A 111 1.67 -3.67 1.78
CA TYR A 111 0.34 -3.41 1.23
C TYR A 111 0.17 -1.95 0.80
N MET A 112 0.77 -1.01 1.55
CA MET A 112 0.82 0.44 1.26
C MET A 112 2.02 0.87 0.38
N GLY A 113 2.74 -0.07 -0.24
CA GLY A 113 3.83 0.24 -1.16
C GLY A 113 5.14 0.70 -0.50
N TYR A 114 5.31 0.55 0.81
CA TYR A 114 6.60 0.82 1.44
C TYR A 114 7.58 -0.34 1.20
N ARG A 115 8.77 -0.02 0.66
CA ARG A 115 9.83 -1.03 0.46
C ARG A 115 10.53 -1.48 1.74
N ARG A 116 10.51 -0.67 2.79
CA ARG A 116 11.24 -0.92 4.04
C ARG A 116 10.37 -0.49 5.22
N THR A 117 10.44 -1.26 6.29
CA THR A 117 9.71 -1.00 7.54
C THR A 117 10.68 -0.41 8.56
N GLY A 118 10.97 0.89 8.44
CA GLY A 118 11.82 1.60 9.39
C GLY A 118 11.11 1.93 10.71
N VAL A 119 11.85 2.49 11.68
CA VAL A 119 11.35 2.79 13.03
C VAL A 119 10.06 3.64 13.03
N ARG A 120 9.94 4.62 12.13
CA ARG A 120 8.70 5.43 12.03
C ARG A 120 7.49 4.59 11.65
N ILE A 121 7.62 3.76 10.61
CA ILE A 121 6.55 2.86 10.15
C ILE A 121 6.20 1.84 11.23
N GLN A 122 7.21 1.28 11.90
CA GLN A 122 7.03 0.40 13.06
C GLN A 122 6.18 1.05 14.14
N ASN A 123 6.52 2.28 14.55
CA ASN A 123 5.83 2.99 15.62
C ASN A 123 4.39 3.38 15.23
N ALA A 124 4.20 3.83 13.99
CA ALA A 124 2.88 4.17 13.46
C ALA A 124 1.93 2.96 13.49
N PHE A 125 2.37 1.81 12.99
CA PHE A 125 1.54 0.61 13.00
C PHE A 125 1.42 -0.06 14.37
N LYS A 126 2.42 0.04 15.27
CA LYS A 126 2.24 -0.36 16.68
C LYS A 126 1.08 0.41 17.32
N SER A 127 0.99 1.71 17.02
CA SER A 127 -0.11 2.56 17.48
C SER A 127 -1.45 2.12 16.86
N ALA A 128 -1.47 1.82 15.56
CA ALA A 128 -2.65 1.29 14.86
C ALA A 128 -3.12 -0.06 15.44
N ILE A 129 -2.21 -1.01 15.69
CA ILE A 129 -2.56 -2.31 16.31
C ILE A 129 -3.19 -2.08 17.69
N ASN A 130 -2.59 -1.24 18.53
CA ASN A 130 -3.14 -0.94 19.85
C ASN A 130 -4.54 -0.31 19.76
N ALA A 131 -4.76 0.59 18.81
CA ALA A 131 -6.06 1.20 18.58
C ALA A 131 -7.09 0.16 18.09
N ALA A 132 -6.72 -0.70 17.14
CA ALA A 132 -7.58 -1.76 16.62
C ALA A 132 -7.98 -2.78 17.69
N ILE A 133 -7.07 -3.11 18.62
CA ILE A 133 -7.37 -3.97 19.77
C ILE A 133 -8.38 -3.29 20.70
N ARG A 134 -8.16 -2.02 21.06
CA ARG A 134 -9.09 -1.27 21.93
C ARG A 134 -10.49 -1.13 21.30
N ARG A 135 -10.57 -1.10 19.97
CA ARG A 135 -11.81 -1.02 19.20
C ARG A 135 -12.50 -2.37 18.98
N GLY A 136 -11.89 -3.49 19.41
CA GLY A 136 -12.44 -4.82 19.17
C GLY A 136 -12.43 -5.24 17.69
N ILE A 137 -11.53 -4.68 16.88
CA ILE A 137 -11.37 -5.06 15.46
C ILE A 137 -10.32 -6.19 15.33
N ILE A 138 -9.34 -6.17 16.23
CA ILE A 138 -8.27 -7.16 16.33
C ILE A 138 -8.30 -7.74 17.74
N GLU A 139 -8.16 -9.05 17.86
CA GLU A 139 -7.91 -9.74 19.12
C GLU A 139 -6.43 -10.08 19.26
N ARG A 140 -6.00 -10.31 20.51
CA ARG A 140 -4.64 -10.71 20.85
C ARG A 140 -4.61 -12.03 21.59
N ASP A 141 -3.58 -12.81 21.35
CA ASP A 141 -3.22 -14.00 22.12
C ASP A 141 -1.81 -13.79 22.70
N GLY A 142 -1.75 -13.74 24.03
CA GLY A 142 -0.56 -13.35 24.77
C GLY A 142 -0.04 -11.95 24.38
N ALA A 143 1.28 -11.79 24.43
CA ALA A 143 1.95 -10.50 24.18
C ALA A 143 2.22 -10.22 22.69
N ALA A 144 2.29 -11.26 21.85
CA ALA A 144 2.91 -11.16 20.53
C ALA A 144 1.98 -11.48 19.35
N LYS A 145 0.92 -12.27 19.55
CA LYS A 145 0.06 -12.72 18.44
C LYS A 145 -1.22 -11.91 18.36
N ILE A 146 -1.63 -11.60 17.14
CA ILE A 146 -2.85 -10.87 16.83
C ILE A 146 -3.60 -11.51 15.66
N ARG A 147 -4.91 -11.32 15.62
CA ARG A 147 -5.79 -11.75 14.53
C ARG A 147 -6.96 -10.79 14.37
N ARG A 148 -7.46 -10.62 13.15
CA ARG A 148 -8.71 -9.88 12.90
C ARG A 148 -9.91 -10.62 13.51
N ILE A 149 -10.77 -9.90 14.22
CA ILE A 149 -12.07 -10.41 14.67
C ILE A 149 -13.01 -10.43 13.44
N ARG A 150 -13.71 -11.55 13.25
CA ARG A 150 -14.60 -11.74 12.10
C ARG A 150 -15.80 -10.80 12.14
#